data_AF-A0A4Q6G3K2-F1
#
_entry.id   AF-A0A4Q6G3K2-F1
#
_cell.length_a   1.000
_cell.length_b   1.000
_cell.length_c   1.000
_cell.angle_alpha   90.00
_cell.angle_beta   90.00
_cell.angle_gamma   90.00
#
_symmetry.space_group_name_H-M   'P 1'
#
loop_
_entity.id
_entity.type
_entity.pdbx_description
1 polymer ?
#
loop_
_entity_poly.entity_id
_entity_poly.type
_entity_poly.pdbx_seq_one_letter_code
_entity_poly.pdbx_strand_id
1 'polypeptide(L)'
;MAKPKAIVVYGGRSTEHEVSCRSASYIFKNIDRNRYDAYAFAVDKTGVWHADKDERFGLIDVVNLGLYHSLKARMTTNRLPPLTELSAYKKLTPPNNAISDTSELEVVVMKRRDIRLIADGLHE
;
A
#
# COMPACT_ATOMS: atom_id res chain seq x y z
N MET A 1 -6.58 24.37 -10.28
CA MET A 1 -5.40 23.57 -9.85
C MET A 1 -5.90 22.32 -9.15
N ALA A 2 -5.20 21.19 -9.27
CA ALA A 2 -5.53 20.00 -8.50
C ALA A 2 -5.26 20.21 -7.00
N LYS A 3 -6.14 19.71 -6.13
CA LYS A 3 -5.92 19.78 -4.67
C LYS A 3 -4.71 18.93 -4.29
N PRO A 4 -3.78 19.42 -3.43
CA PRO A 4 -2.72 18.60 -2.89
C PRO A 4 -3.28 17.43 -2.08
N LYS A 5 -2.64 16.26 -2.21
CA LYS A 5 -3.01 15.04 -1.48
C LYS A 5 -2.42 15.07 -0.08
N ALA A 6 -3.26 14.89 0.93
CA ALA A 6 -2.85 14.81 2.33
C ALA A 6 -3.07 13.39 2.84
N ILE A 7 -2.03 12.79 3.41
CA ILE A 7 -2.06 11.40 3.88
C ILE A 7 -1.86 11.37 5.39
N VAL A 8 -2.79 10.74 6.11
CA VAL A 8 -2.71 10.51 7.56
C VAL A 8 -2.46 9.03 7.81
N VAL A 9 -1.28 8.68 8.32
CA VAL A 9 -0.92 7.32 8.73
C VAL A 9 -1.02 7.22 10.25
N TYR A 10 -1.66 6.16 10.76
CA TYR A 10 -1.94 6.05 12.18
C TYR A 10 -2.03 4.60 12.67
N GLY A 11 -2.02 4.42 14.00
CA GLY A 11 -2.00 3.12 14.66
C GLY A 11 -0.57 2.63 14.90
N GLY A 12 -0.26 1.43 14.41
CA GLY A 12 1.05 0.78 14.49
C GLY A 12 1.17 -0.25 15.61
N ARG A 13 2.29 -0.98 15.60
CA ARG A 13 2.72 -1.92 16.64
C ARG A 13 3.32 -1.18 17.84
N SER A 14 2.50 -0.37 18.51
CA SER A 14 2.89 0.48 19.64
C SER A 14 1.88 0.38 20.77
N THR A 15 2.32 0.61 22.02
CA THR A 15 1.43 0.82 23.17
C THR A 15 0.55 2.06 23.00
N GLU A 16 0.98 3.00 22.16
CA GLU A 16 0.25 4.22 21.80
C GLU A 16 -0.71 4.03 20.62
N HIS A 17 -0.95 2.80 20.15
CA HIS A 17 -1.84 2.51 19.02
C HIS A 17 -3.20 3.24 19.15
N GLU A 18 -3.84 3.13 20.32
CA GLU A 18 -5.14 3.77 20.56
C GLU A 18 -5.06 5.31 20.55
N VAL A 19 -3.94 5.87 21.03
CA VAL A 19 -3.69 7.32 21.05
C VAL A 19 -3.47 7.83 19.63
N SER A 20 -2.72 7.10 18.81
CA SER A 20 -2.51 7.38 17.39
C SER A 20 -3.82 7.35 16.61
N CYS A 21 -4.66 6.32 16.83
CA CYS A 21 -5.99 6.21 16.21
C CYS A 21 -6.91 7.39 16.57
N ARG A 22 -6.94 7.81 17.84
CA ARG A 22 -7.72 8.97 18.29
C ARG A 22 -7.23 10.28 17.66
N SER A 23 -5.91 10.46 17.59
CA SER A 23 -5.29 11.65 17.00
C SER A 23 -5.61 11.76 15.51
N ALA A 24 -5.50 10.66 14.78
CA ALA A 24 -5.83 10.61 13.36
C ALA A 24 -7.31 10.86 13.08
N SER A 25 -8.21 10.31 13.92
CA SER A 25 -9.65 10.61 13.83
C SER A 25 -9.93 12.10 13.97
N TYR A 26 -9.27 12.77 14.91
CA TYR A 26 -9.42 14.22 15.10
C TYR A 26 -8.87 15.02 13.90
N ILE A 27 -7.71 14.66 13.37
CA ILE A 27 -7.12 15.30 12.19
C ILE A 27 -8.04 15.12 10.98
N PHE A 28 -8.50 13.90 10.70
CA PHE A 28 -9.31 13.59 9.53
C PHE A 28 -10.71 14.22 9.59
N LYS A 29 -11.24 14.45 10.80
CA LYS A 29 -12.48 15.17 11.02
C LYS A 29 -12.36 16.67 10.73
N ASN A 30 -11.20 17.27 11.00
CA ASN A 30 -11.00 18.72 10.95
C ASN A 30 -10.17 19.20 9.75
N ILE A 31 -9.65 18.30 8.92
CA ILE A 31 -8.88 18.67 7.73
C ILE A 31 -9.76 19.44 6.74
N ASP A 32 -9.23 20.54 6.21
CA ASP A 32 -9.91 21.35 5.20
C ASP A 32 -9.97 20.60 3.86
N ARG A 33 -11.13 20.00 3.57
CA ARG A 33 -11.39 19.24 2.35
C ARG A 33 -11.58 20.12 1.10
N ASN A 34 -11.70 21.44 1.26
CA ASN A 34 -11.66 22.36 0.13
C ASN A 34 -10.22 22.59 -0.33
N ARG A 35 -9.26 22.50 0.59
CA ARG A 35 -7.82 22.64 0.31
C ARG A 35 -7.13 21.33 -0.02
N TYR A 36 -7.52 20.22 0.60
CA TYR A 36 -6.83 18.93 0.47
C TYR A 36 -7.73 17.80 -0.01
N ASP A 37 -7.14 16.87 -0.75
CA ASP A 37 -7.70 15.54 -0.99
C ASP A 37 -7.11 14.59 0.05
N ALA A 38 -7.90 14.26 1.08
CA ALA A 38 -7.40 13.65 2.31
C ALA A 38 -7.65 12.14 2.34
N TYR A 39 -6.60 11.37 2.70
CA TYR A 39 -6.63 9.91 2.82
C TYR A 39 -6.14 9.48 4.19
N ALA A 40 -6.69 8.38 4.69
CA ALA A 40 -6.30 7.80 5.97
C ALA A 40 -5.84 6.35 5.78
N PHE A 41 -4.71 5.99 6.41
CA PHE A 41 -4.17 4.63 6.40
C PHE A 41 -3.91 4.19 7.83
N ALA A 42 -4.58 3.10 8.25
CA ALA A 42 -4.35 2.49 9.55
C ALA A 42 -3.26 1.43 9.43
N VAL A 43 -2.42 1.33 10.46
CA VAL A 43 -1.56 0.17 10.70
C VAL A 43 -2.11 -0.49 11.96
N ASP A 44 -2.48 -1.77 11.89
CA ASP A 44 -3.00 -2.46 13.07
C ASP A 44 -1.88 -2.84 14.06
N LYS A 45 -2.29 -3.39 15.22
CA LYS A 45 -1.37 -3.82 16.28
C LYS A 45 -0.45 -4.98 15.87
N THR A 46 -0.74 -5.65 14.75
CA THR A 46 0.11 -6.70 14.18
C THR A 46 1.08 -6.16 13.13
N GLY A 47 0.90 -4.90 12.71
CA GLY A 47 1.73 -4.22 11.70
C GLY A 47 1.16 -4.31 10.29
N VAL A 48 -0.08 -4.77 10.13
CA VAL A 48 -0.74 -4.85 8.82
C VAL A 48 -1.41 -3.52 8.49
N TRP A 49 -1.26 -3.09 7.24
CA TRP A 49 -1.77 -1.82 6.74
C TRP A 49 -3.19 -1.98 6.17
N HIS A 50 -4.07 -1.04 6.52
CA HIS A 50 -5.47 -0.96 6.10
C HIS A 50 -5.74 0.40 5.46
N ALA A 51 -6.30 0.40 4.25
CA ALA A 51 -6.69 1.61 3.53
C ALA A 51 -8.12 2.03 3.90
N ASP A 52 -8.40 3.34 3.83
CA ASP A 52 -9.78 3.84 3.82
C ASP A 52 -10.59 3.20 2.68
N LYS A 53 -11.92 3.18 2.82
CA LYS A 53 -12.90 2.48 1.95
C LYS A 53 -12.95 2.98 0.50
N ASP A 54 -12.02 3.83 0.07
CA ASP A 54 -11.94 4.26 -1.32
C ASP A 54 -11.56 3.06 -2.20
N GLU A 55 -12.45 2.74 -3.13
CA GLU A 55 -12.25 1.70 -4.15
C GLU A 55 -11.16 2.09 -5.16
N ARG A 56 -10.73 3.36 -5.17
CA ARG A 56 -9.66 3.83 -6.04
C ARG A 56 -8.30 3.30 -5.61
N PHE A 57 -7.52 2.89 -6.62
CA PHE A 57 -6.13 2.49 -6.46
C PHE A 57 -5.27 3.68 -6.01
N GLY A 58 -4.65 3.55 -4.82
CA GLY A 58 -3.89 4.62 -4.18
C GLY A 58 -2.44 4.23 -3.86
N LEU A 59 -1.70 5.16 -3.27
CA LEU A 59 -0.28 4.98 -2.92
C LEU A 59 -0.05 3.76 -2.01
N ILE A 60 -0.95 3.52 -1.05
CA ILE A 60 -0.82 2.36 -0.15
C ILE A 60 -0.96 1.04 -0.90
N ASP A 61 -1.78 1.00 -1.96
CA ASP A 61 -1.99 -0.20 -2.74
C ASP A 61 -0.71 -0.53 -3.51
N VAL A 62 0.00 0.49 -4.01
CA VAL A 62 1.35 0.35 -4.59
C VAL A 62 2.35 -0.18 -3.56
N VAL A 63 2.37 0.39 -2.35
CA VAL A 63 3.27 -0.06 -1.27
C VAL A 63 2.98 -1.51 -0.87
N ASN A 64 1.72 -1.87 -0.70
CA ASN A 64 1.28 -3.22 -0.33
C ASN A 64 1.64 -4.25 -1.41
N LEU A 65 1.41 -3.92 -2.69
CA LEU A 65 1.80 -4.78 -3.80
C LEU A 65 3.32 -4.90 -3.91
N GLY A 66 4.05 -3.79 -3.77
CA GLY A 66 5.51 -3.80 -3.74
C GLY A 66 6.10 -4.65 -2.62
N LEU A 67 5.54 -4.54 -1.41
CA LEU A 67 5.91 -5.37 -0.27
C LEU A 67 5.60 -6.84 -0.51
N TYR A 68 4.40 -7.16 -1.02
CA TYR A 68 4.02 -8.53 -1.38
C TYR A 68 5.04 -9.16 -2.33
N HIS A 69 5.39 -8.47 -3.41
CA HIS A 69 6.37 -8.98 -4.38
C HIS A 69 7.78 -9.09 -3.79
N SER A 70 8.17 -8.15 -2.93
CA SER A 70 9.47 -8.20 -2.24
C SER A 70 9.56 -9.38 -1.28
N LEU A 71 8.49 -9.67 -0.52
CA LEU A 71 8.43 -10.84 0.36
C LEU A 71 8.42 -12.13 -0.45
N LYS A 72 7.64 -12.19 -1.52
CA LYS A 72 7.55 -13.36 -2.41
C LYS A 72 8.90 -13.69 -3.04
N ALA A 73 9.70 -12.68 -3.41
CA ALA A 73 11.03 -12.88 -3.95
C ALA A 73 12.07 -13.38 -2.92
N ARG A 74 11.84 -13.12 -1.63
CA ARG A 74 12.79 -13.46 -0.54
C ARG A 74 12.41 -14.74 0.21
N MET A 75 11.13 -15.11 0.21
CA MET A 75 10.63 -16.28 0.93
C MET A 75 10.65 -17.53 0.06
N THR A 76 11.26 -18.60 0.56
CA THR A 76 11.29 -19.93 -0.08
C THR A 76 10.07 -20.80 0.25
N THR A 77 9.25 -20.39 1.21
CA THR A 77 8.05 -21.13 1.65
C THR A 77 6.78 -20.36 1.33
N ASN A 78 5.80 -21.06 0.76
CA ASN A 78 4.56 -20.52 0.20
C ASN A 78 3.56 -20.08 1.29
N ARG A 79 3.91 -19.03 2.05
CA ARG A 79 3.11 -18.50 3.18
C ARG A 79 2.31 -17.24 2.85
N LEU A 80 2.50 -16.66 1.68
CA LEU A 80 1.74 -15.48 1.27
C LEU A 80 0.37 -15.91 0.76
N PRO A 81 -0.70 -15.14 1.05
CA PRO A 81 -1.99 -15.37 0.43
C PRO A 81 -1.90 -15.22 -1.09
N PRO A 82 -2.83 -15.83 -1.85
CA PRO A 82 -2.96 -15.57 -3.28
C PRO A 82 -3.04 -14.07 -3.58
N LEU A 83 -2.35 -13.61 -4.62
CA LEU A 83 -2.33 -12.19 -5.04
C LEU A 83 -3.75 -11.64 -5.24
N THR A 84 -4.66 -12.48 -5.75
CA THR A 84 -6.08 -12.16 -6.00
C THR A 84 -6.89 -11.86 -4.73
N GLU A 85 -6.42 -12.30 -3.56
CA GLU A 85 -7.10 -12.07 -2.29
C GLU A 85 -6.77 -10.69 -1.70
N LEU A 86 -5.66 -10.07 -2.13
CA LEU A 86 -5.23 -8.76 -1.62
C LEU A 86 -6.24 -7.67 -1.99
N SER A 87 -6.58 -6.82 -1.03
CA SER A 87 -7.42 -5.64 -1.25
C SER A 87 -6.81 -4.71 -2.31
N ALA A 88 -5.49 -4.52 -2.29
CA ALA A 88 -4.76 -3.72 -3.27
C ALA A 88 -4.88 -4.25 -4.70
N TYR A 89 -4.86 -5.58 -4.86
CA TYR A 89 -5.05 -6.21 -6.17
C TYR A 89 -6.47 -6.00 -6.71
N LYS A 90 -7.49 -6.15 -5.84
CA LYS A 90 -8.91 -6.01 -6.23
C LYS A 90 -9.27 -4.63 -6.79
N LYS A 91 -8.43 -3.62 -6.54
CA LYS A 91 -8.57 -2.25 -7.07
C LYS A 91 -7.88 -2.03 -8.42
N LEU A 92 -7.05 -2.97 -8.88
CA LEU A 92 -6.40 -2.88 -10.18
C LEU A 92 -7.40 -3.21 -11.29
N THR A 93 -7.34 -2.43 -12.37
CA THR A 93 -8.10 -2.68 -13.60
C THR A 93 -7.18 -3.16 -14.73
N PRO A 94 -7.70 -3.88 -15.73
CA PRO A 94 -6.92 -4.21 -16.93
C PRO A 94 -6.34 -2.96 -17.60
N PRO A 95 -5.08 -3.01 -18.09
CA PRO A 95 -4.20 -4.20 -18.14
C PRO A 95 -3.36 -4.41 -16.86
N ASN A 96 -3.46 -3.54 -15.87
CA ASN A 96 -2.55 -3.51 -14.70
C ASN A 96 -2.80 -4.64 -13.69
N ASN A 97 -3.91 -5.38 -13.80
CA ASN A 97 -4.23 -6.55 -12.98
C ASN A 97 -3.79 -7.89 -13.62
N ALA A 98 -3.08 -7.88 -14.75
CA ALA A 98 -2.60 -9.10 -15.39
C ALA A 98 -1.66 -9.88 -14.45
N ILE A 99 -1.85 -11.19 -14.37
CA ILE A 99 -1.07 -12.11 -13.54
C ILE A 99 -0.26 -13.04 -14.45
N SER A 100 1.03 -13.19 -14.16
CA SER A 100 1.95 -14.09 -14.85
C SER A 100 1.79 -15.54 -14.39
N ASP A 101 2.44 -16.48 -15.11
CA ASP A 101 2.51 -17.89 -14.72
C ASP A 101 3.16 -18.11 -13.34
N THR A 102 3.97 -17.15 -12.86
CA THR A 102 4.57 -17.18 -11.52
C THR A 102 3.63 -16.68 -10.42
N SER A 103 2.34 -16.45 -10.72
CA SER A 103 1.36 -15.84 -9.81
C SER A 103 1.79 -14.47 -9.30
N GLU A 104 2.44 -13.68 -10.15
CA GLU A 104 2.87 -12.30 -9.86
C GLU A 104 2.19 -11.32 -10.80
N LEU A 105 2.20 -10.02 -10.48
CA LEU A 105 1.74 -9.01 -11.43
C LEU A 105 2.66 -8.99 -12.64
N GLU A 106 2.08 -9.08 -13.83
CA GLU A 106 2.81 -9.10 -15.11
C GLU A 106 3.73 -7.88 -15.23
N VAL A 107 3.25 -6.70 -14.83
CA VAL A 107 4.05 -5.46 -14.84
C VAL A 107 5.31 -5.57 -13.98
N VAL A 108 5.25 -6.26 -12.84
CA VAL A 108 6.40 -6.46 -11.95
C VAL A 108 7.38 -7.46 -12.56
N VAL A 109 6.89 -8.50 -13.21
CA VAL A 109 7.73 -9.47 -13.93
C VAL A 109 8.46 -8.78 -15.08
N MET A 110 7.73 -8.05 -15.92
CA MET A 110 8.27 -7.34 -17.09
C MET A 110 9.24 -6.22 -16.72
N LYS A 111 9.05 -5.56 -15.57
CA LYS A 111 9.89 -4.45 -15.09
C LYS A 111 10.90 -4.83 -14.01
N ARG A 112 11.09 -6.13 -13.75
CA ARG A 112 11.92 -6.60 -12.63
C ARG A 112 13.35 -6.09 -12.67
N ARG A 113 13.94 -6.00 -13.86
CA ARG A 113 15.31 -5.48 -14.04
C ARG A 113 15.39 -4.01 -13.64
N ASP A 114 14.46 -3.18 -14.15
CA ASP A 114 14.40 -1.75 -13.86
C ASP A 114 14.17 -1.49 -12.37
N ILE A 115 13.26 -2.25 -11.74
CA ILE A 115 12.97 -2.16 -10.30
C ILE A 115 14.23 -2.43 -9.46
N ARG A 116 15.02 -3.46 -9.82
CA ARG A 116 16.26 -3.79 -9.11
C ARG A 116 17.32 -2.71 -9.29
N LEU A 117 17.51 -2.22 -10.52
CA LEU A 117 18.47 -1.14 -10.79
C LEU A 117 18.18 0.12 -9.96
N ILE A 118 16.90 0.49 -9.84
CA ILE A 118 16.49 1.63 -9.00
C ILE A 118 16.72 1.31 -7.53
N ALA A 119 16.38 0.10 -7.06
CA ALA A 119 16.57 -0.29 -5.67
C ALA A 119 18.05 -0.29 -5.24
N ASP A 120 18.94 -0.80 -6.09
CA ASP A 120 20.38 -0.84 -5.82
C ASP A 120 20.97 0.58 -5.79
N GLY A 121 20.53 1.47 -6.68
CA GLY A 121 20.97 2.88 -6.73
C GLY A 121 20.44 3.78 -5.61
N LEU A 122 19.53 3.28 -4.75
CA LEU A 122 19.07 4.00 -3.54
C LEU A 122 19.94 3.72 -2.31
N HIS A 123 20.92 2.82 -2.42
CA HIS A 123 21.85 2.44 -1.35
C HIS A 123 23.26 3.02 -1.54
N GLU A 124 23.47 3.87 -2.54
CA GLU A 124 24.64 4.74 -2.75
C GLU A 124 24.42 6.15 -2.18
#